data_AF-A0A975Z9P2-F1
#
_entry.id   AF-A0A975Z9P2-F1
#
_cell.length_a   1.000
_cell.length_b   1.000
_cell.length_c   1.000
_cell.angle_alpha   90.00
_cell.angle_beta   90.00
_cell.angle_gamma   90.00
#
_symmetry.space_group_name_H-M   'P 1'
#
loop_
_entity.id
_entity.type
_entity.pdbx_description
1 polymer ?
#
loop_
_entity_poly.entity_id
_entity_poly.type
_entity_poly.pdbx_seq_one_letter_code
_entity_poly.pdbx_strand_id
1 'polypeptide(L)' 'MAQKKSKSSTTTTRRTSVTFPSDLYRTLEQIAEQQKLSVAWVIRDATEKYVSERWPLLERKE' A
#
# COMPACT_ATOMS: atom_id res chain seq x y z
N MET A 1 36.40 8.79 -11.55
CA MET A 1 36.18 7.36 -11.21
C MET A 1 35.57 7.37 -9.80
N ALA A 2 34.37 6.90 -9.48
CA ALA A 2 33.61 5.76 -9.97
C ALA A 2 32.09 6.03 -9.94
N GLN A 3 31.40 5.68 -11.02
CA GLN A 3 29.96 5.46 -11.03
C GLN A 3 29.71 3.97 -10.76
N LYS A 4 28.86 3.64 -9.78
CA LYS A 4 28.35 2.29 -9.55
C LYS A 4 26.81 2.39 -9.55
N LYS A 5 26.18 2.23 -10.72
CA LYS A 5 25.34 1.07 -11.10
C LYS A 5 24.36 0.69 -9.96
N SER A 6 23.06 0.86 -10.13
CA SER A 6 22.28 -0.15 -10.85
C SER A 6 20.87 0.35 -11.19
N LYS A 7 20.47 0.00 -12.42
CA LYS A 7 19.19 0.26 -13.07
C LYS A 7 18.24 -0.86 -12.65
N SER A 8 17.23 -0.54 -11.84
CA SER A 8 16.04 -1.38 -11.67
C SER A 8 14.85 -0.46 -11.89
N SER A 9 13.92 -0.91 -12.73
CA SER A 9 12.70 -0.20 -13.13
C SER A 9 12.07 0.55 -11.96
N THR A 10 12.12 1.89 -12.03
CA THR A 10 11.57 2.78 -11.02
C THR A 10 10.05 2.65 -11.00
N THR A 11 9.51 1.63 -10.35
CA THR A 11 8.14 1.67 -9.85
C THR A 11 8.09 2.93 -8.99
N THR A 12 7.34 3.94 -9.43
CA THR A 12 7.35 5.26 -8.80
C THR A 12 6.68 5.13 -7.43
N THR A 13 7.47 4.77 -6.41
CA THR A 13 6.99 4.62 -5.05
C THR A 13 6.77 6.00 -4.47
N ARG A 14 5.50 6.42 -4.35
CA ARG A 14 5.14 7.64 -3.63
C ARG A 14 4.87 7.31 -2.17
N ARG A 15 5.57 8.00 -1.28
CA ARG A 15 5.26 8.01 0.15
C ARG A 15 4.26 9.14 0.42
N THR A 16 3.07 8.78 0.88
CA THR A 16 2.09 9.72 1.41
C THR A 16 2.03 9.57 2.92
N SER A 17 2.07 10.68 3.65
CA SER A 17 1.74 10.70 5.07
C SER A 17 0.24 10.91 5.21
N VAL A 18 -0.45 9.95 5.81
CA VAL A 18 -1.89 10.03 6.09
C VAL A 18 -2.09 9.94 7.60
N THR A 19 -2.97 10.79 8.13
CA THR A 19 -3.35 10.74 9.54
C THR A 19 -4.65 9.93 9.63
N PHE A 20 -4.65 8.91 10.48
CA PHE A 20 -5.83 8.08 10.70
C PHE A 20 -6.52 8.48 12.00
N PRO A 21 -7.86 8.43 12.06
CA PRO A 21 -8.57 8.53 13.32
C PRO A 21 -8.21 7.34 14.22
N SER A 22 -8.15 7.58 15.53
CA SER A 22 -7.65 6.62 16.53
C SER A 22 -8.36 5.27 16.51
N ASP A 23 -9.68 5.31 16.27
CA ASP A 23 -10.54 4.13 16.17
C ASP A 23 -10.16 3.22 15.00
N LEU A 24 -9.89 3.82 13.83
CA LEU A 24 -9.47 3.11 12.63
C LEU A 24 -8.04 2.58 12.78
N TYR A 25 -7.13 3.36 13.37
CA TYR A 25 -5.76 2.89 13.62
C TYR A 25 -5.72 1.67 14.54
N ARG A 26 -6.53 1.67 15.61
CA ARG A 26 -6.63 0.54 16.53
C ARG A 26 -7.15 -0.72 15.84
N THR A 27 -8.11 -0.58 14.94
CA THR A 27 -8.62 -1.69 14.13
C THR A 27 -7.54 -2.23 13.19
N LEU A 28 -6.78 -1.35 12.53
CA LEU A 28 -5.66 -1.74 11.67
C LEU A 28 -4.53 -2.42 12.47
N GLU A 29 -4.26 -1.97 13.69
CA GLU A 29 -3.28 -2.57 14.60
C GLU A 29 -3.69 -4.00 15.00
N GLN A 30 -4.96 -4.21 15.37
CA GLN A 30 -5.47 -5.55 15.68
C GLN A 30 -5.31 -6.52 14.50
N ILE A 31 -5.65 -6.06 13.28
CA ILE A 31 -5.51 -6.86 12.05
C ILE A 31 -4.03 -7.14 11.74
N ALA A 32 -3.17 -6.16 11.99
CA ALA A 32 -1.73 -6.27 11.81
C ALA A 32 -1.12 -7.29 12.78
N GLU A 33 -1.48 -7.22 14.07
CA GLU A 33 -1.05 -8.18 15.10
C GLU A 33 -1.51 -9.61 14.80
N GLN A 34 -2.77 -9.78 14.39
CA GLN A 34 -3.33 -11.09 14.04
C GLN A 34 -2.60 -11.74 12.86
N GLN A 35 -2.20 -10.95 11.86
CA GLN A 35 -1.47 -11.44 10.69
C GLN A 35 0.05 -11.43 10.87
N LYS A 36 0.58 -10.94 12.01
CA LYS A 36 2.02 -10.68 12.26
C LYS A 36 2.66 -9.78 11.21
N LEU A 37 1.89 -8.84 10.67
CA LEU A 37 2.34 -7.90 9.66
C LEU A 37 2.31 -6.50 10.25
N SER A 38 3.04 -5.56 9.64
CA SER A 38 3.01 -4.17 10.09
C SER A 38 1.74 -3.47 9.59
N VAL A 39 1.26 -2.46 10.32
CA VAL A 39 0.13 -1.62 9.92
C VAL A 39 0.28 -1.07 8.49
N ALA A 40 1.50 -0.69 8.10
CA ALA A 40 1.80 -0.24 6.74
C ALA A 40 1.52 -1.30 5.66
N TRP A 41 1.76 -2.58 5.97
CA TRP A 41 1.44 -3.68 5.06
C TRP A 41 -0.08 -3.85 4.95
N VAL A 42 -0.81 -3.78 6.06
CA VAL A 42 -2.28 -3.85 6.07
C VAL A 42 -2.89 -2.72 5.24
N ILE A 43 -2.36 -1.49 5.37
CA ILE A 43 -2.81 -0.34 4.56
C ILE A 43 -2.56 -0.61 3.07
N ARG A 44 -1.38 -1.14 2.72
CA ARG A 44 -1.06 -1.48 1.33
C ARG A 44 -2.01 -2.53 0.78
N ASP A 45 -2.18 -3.65 1.46
CA ASP A 45 -3.07 -4.75 1.04
C ASP A 45 -4.54 -4.28 0.92
N ALA A 46 -5.02 -3.53 1.92
CA ALA A 46 -6.35 -2.95 1.90
C ALA A 46 -6.53 -1.94 0.75
N THR A 47 -5.49 -1.18 0.40
CA THR A 47 -5.53 -0.25 -0.73
C THR A 47 -5.54 -1.02 -2.06
N GLU A 48 -4.71 -2.06 -2.21
CA GLU A 48 -4.68 -2.90 -3.41
C GLU A 48 -6.04 -3.60 -3.61
N LYS A 49 -6.62 -4.17 -2.56
CA LYS A 49 -7.98 -4.75 -2.59
C LYS A 49 -9.04 -3.71 -2.87
N TYR A 50 -9.01 -2.56 -2.20
CA TYR A 50 -9.98 -1.48 -2.42
C TYR A 50 -9.93 -0.96 -3.85
N VAL A 51 -8.74 -0.77 -4.42
CA VAL A 51 -8.60 -0.41 -5.83
C VAL A 51 -9.09 -1.56 -6.71
N SER A 52 -8.73 -2.81 -6.46
CA SER A 52 -9.22 -3.95 -7.24
C SER A 52 -10.73 -4.18 -7.15
N GLU A 53 -11.39 -3.79 -6.06
CA GLU A 53 -12.84 -3.87 -5.87
C GLU A 53 -13.56 -2.65 -6.46
N ARG A 54 -12.92 -1.48 -6.50
CA ARG A 54 -13.47 -0.23 -7.06
C ARG A 54 -13.18 -0.05 -8.55
N TRP A 55 -12.06 -0.57 -9.03
CA TRP A 55 -11.59 -0.51 -10.42
C TRP A 55 -12.07 -1.61 -11.38
N PRO A 56 -12.81 -2.68 -11.00
CA PRO A 56 -13.38 -3.59 -11.99
C PRO A 56 -14.51 -2.91 -12.79
N LEU A 57 -14.91 -1.69 -12.40
CA LEU A 57 -15.74 -0.80 -13.22
C LEU A 57 -14.99 -0.15 -14.41
N LEU A 58 -13.66 -0.27 -14.49
CA LEU A 58 -12.83 0.29 -15.56
C LEU A 58 -12.12 -0.77 -16.43
N GLU A 59 -12.24 -2.07 -16.13
CA GLU A 59 -11.69 -3.15 -16.97
C GLU A 59 -12.53 -3.45 -18.24
N ARG A 60 -13.20 -2.43 -18.79
CA ARG A 60 -13.63 -2.42 -20.20
C ARG A 60 -13.14 -1.16 -20.88
N LYS A 61 -12.25 -1.36 -21.88
CA LYS A 61 -11.48 -0.42 -22.73
C LYS A 61 -10.23 0.13 -22.05
N GLU A 62 -9.03 -0.02 -22.59
CA GLU A 62 -8.61 -0.05 -24.01
C GLU A 62 -7.56 -1.13 -24.32
#